data_AF-A0A090MCW1-F1
#
_entry.id   AF-A0A090MCW1-F1
#
_cell.length_a   1.000
_cell.length_b   1.000
_cell.length_c   1.000
_cell.angle_alpha   90.00
_cell.angle_beta   90.00
_cell.angle_gamma   90.00
#
_symmetry.space_group_name_H-M   'P 1'
#
loop_
_entity.id
_entity.type
_entity.pdbx_description
1 polymer ?
#
loop_
_entity_poly.entity_id
_entity_poly.type
_entity_poly.pdbx_seq_one_letter_code
_entity_poly.pdbx_strand_id
1 'polypeptide(L)'
;MDDTLALTFYPKASSLIPDLLGMDSIESVQAFLLFGIYMLPIDPAGLSCTYFGIAVKAATQFNIQPESNLSPREIELRKRVWWTAYTLERFPNLYPSWEAILDFKIRY
;
A
#
# COMPACT_ATOMS: atom_id res chain seq x y z
N MET A 1 -1.58 -17.98 -11.55
CA MET A 1 -0.75 -16.77 -11.67
C MET A 1 0.42 -17.19 -12.56
N ASP A 2 0.78 -16.43 -13.59
CA ASP A 2 1.91 -16.84 -14.45
C ASP A 2 3.22 -16.57 -13.68
N ASP A 3 3.72 -17.59 -12.99
CA ASP A 3 4.89 -17.52 -12.12
C ASP A 3 6.11 -16.96 -12.86
N THR A 4 6.16 -17.11 -14.19
CA THR A 4 7.23 -16.58 -15.06
C THR A 4 7.28 -15.05 -15.06
N LEU A 5 6.12 -14.39 -15.08
CA LEU A 5 6.05 -12.92 -15.04
C LEU A 5 6.45 -12.41 -13.66
N ALA A 6 5.95 -13.06 -12.60
CA ALA A 6 6.28 -12.73 -11.22
C ALA A 6 7.79 -12.83 -10.95
N LEU A 7 8.44 -13.91 -11.42
CA LEU A 7 9.88 -14.12 -11.30
C LEU A 7 10.72 -13.13 -12.12
N THR A 8 10.16 -12.52 -13.15
CA THR A 8 10.86 -11.52 -13.98
C THR A 8 10.70 -10.11 -13.42
N PHE A 9 9.49 -9.73 -13.02
CA PHE A 9 9.18 -8.35 -12.61
C PHE A 9 9.51 -8.07 -11.16
N TYR A 10 9.30 -9.02 -10.24
CA TYR A 10 9.53 -8.77 -8.83
C TYR A 10 11.00 -8.42 -8.53
N PRO A 11 12.03 -9.13 -9.04
CA PRO A 11 13.42 -8.74 -8.79
C PRO A 11 13.75 -7.35 -9.33
N LYS A 12 13.20 -7.02 -10.51
CA LYS A 12 13.39 -5.70 -11.12
C LYS A 12 12.74 -4.60 -10.30
N ALA A 13 11.51 -4.80 -9.84
CA ALA A 13 10.83 -3.87 -8.96
C ALA A 13 11.58 -3.73 -7.63
N SER A 14 12.01 -4.83 -7.02
CA SER A 14 12.75 -4.83 -5.75
C SER A 14 14.08 -4.07 -5.84
N SER A 15 14.71 -4.04 -7.02
CA SER A 15 15.90 -3.21 -7.23
C SER A 15 15.65 -1.71 -7.11
N LEU A 16 14.40 -1.25 -7.21
CA LEU A 16 13.98 0.15 -7.06
C LEU A 16 13.63 0.54 -5.62
N ILE A 17 13.62 -0.41 -4.68
CA ILE A 17 13.28 -0.14 -3.27
C ILE A 17 14.12 1.01 -2.66
N PRO A 18 15.45 1.08 -2.88
CA PRO A 18 16.24 2.18 -2.35
C PRO A 18 15.76 3.55 -2.84
N ASP A 19 15.42 3.66 -4.12
CA ASP A 19 14.94 4.90 -4.72
C ASP A 19 13.55 5.25 -4.16
N LEU A 20 12.65 4.27 -4.06
CA LEU A 20 11.30 4.44 -3.53
C LEU A 20 11.29 4.90 -2.07
N LEU A 21 12.27 4.46 -1.25
CA LEU A 21 12.41 4.92 0.13
C LEU A 21 12.83 6.40 0.24
N GLY A 22 13.54 6.92 -0.77
CA GLY A 22 13.92 8.32 -0.84
C GLY A 22 12.85 9.24 -1.44
N MET A 23 11.82 8.66 -2.07
CA MET A 23 10.75 9.41 -2.74
C MET A 23 9.62 9.78 -1.78
N ASP A 24 9.43 11.08 -1.56
CA ASP A 24 8.24 11.63 -0.92
C ASP A 24 7.11 11.80 -1.96
N SER A 25 6.52 10.67 -2.38
CA SER A 25 5.44 10.64 -3.37
C SER A 25 4.30 9.69 -2.98
N ILE A 26 3.10 9.89 -3.51
CA ILE A 26 2.00 8.94 -3.29
C ILE A 26 2.22 7.63 -4.06
N GLU A 27 2.95 7.70 -5.17
CA GLU A 27 3.34 6.58 -6.00
C GLU A 27 4.28 5.62 -5.25
N SER A 28 5.20 6.13 -4.43
CA SER A 28 6.07 5.29 -3.60
C SER A 28 5.26 4.54 -2.53
N VAL A 29 4.25 5.19 -1.93
CA VAL A 29 3.30 4.52 -1.03
C VAL A 29 2.55 3.40 -1.75
N GLN A 30 2.01 3.69 -2.93
CA GLN A 30 1.29 2.70 -3.75
C GLN A 30 2.19 1.52 -4.15
N ALA A 31 3.45 1.79 -4.48
CA ALA A 31 4.42 0.75 -4.80
C ALA A 31 4.64 -0.18 -3.60
N PHE A 32 4.84 0.35 -2.39
CA PHE A 32 4.98 -0.48 -1.18
C PHE A 32 3.70 -1.27 -0.86
N LEU A 33 2.51 -0.72 -1.13
CA LEU A 33 1.27 -1.49 -1.02
C LEU A 33 1.24 -2.67 -1.99
N LEU A 34 1.67 -2.47 -3.24
CA LEU A 34 1.76 -3.54 -4.24
C LEU A 34 2.79 -4.60 -3.86
N PHE A 35 3.95 -4.21 -3.32
CA PHE A 35 4.94 -5.15 -2.78
C PHE A 35 4.38 -5.99 -1.64
N GLY A 36 3.68 -5.36 -0.69
CA GLY A 36 3.05 -6.05 0.42
C GLY A 36 1.98 -7.03 -0.03
N ILE A 37 1.10 -6.60 -0.95
CA ILE A 37 0.05 -7.43 -1.56
C ILE A 37 0.64 -8.63 -2.30
N TYR A 38 1.70 -8.42 -3.09
CA TYR A 38 2.39 -9.50 -3.80
C TYR A 38 3.01 -10.52 -2.84
N MET A 39 3.60 -10.06 -1.73
CA MET A 39 4.22 -10.94 -0.74
C MET A 39 3.24 -11.62 0.20
N LEU A 40 2.02 -11.10 0.33
CA LEU A 40 1.03 -11.61 1.26
C LEU A 40 0.71 -13.12 1.14
N PRO A 41 0.54 -13.71 -0.05
CA PRO A 41 0.36 -15.16 -0.17
C PRO A 41 1.64 -15.98 0.05
N ILE A 42 2.82 -15.35 0.03
CA ILE A 42 4.14 -16.02 0.10
C ILE A 42 4.67 -15.99 1.54
N ASP A 43 4.64 -14.81 2.16
CA ASP A 43 5.17 -14.52 3.49
C ASP A 43 4.28 -13.49 4.21
N PRO A 44 3.10 -13.90 4.70
CA PRO A 44 2.09 -13.00 5.26
C PRO A 44 2.50 -12.32 6.57
N ALA A 45 3.49 -12.87 7.29
CA ALA A 45 3.95 -12.33 8.57
C ALA A 45 5.32 -11.64 8.47
N GLY A 46 6.06 -11.81 7.37
CA GLY A 46 7.39 -11.23 7.18
C GLY A 46 7.38 -10.03 6.23
N LEU A 47 7.81 -10.23 4.99
CA LEU A 47 8.02 -9.12 4.05
C LEU A 47 6.74 -8.35 3.73
N SER A 48 5.58 -9.00 3.70
CA SER A 48 4.30 -8.31 3.46
C SER A 48 4.01 -7.24 4.52
N CYS A 49 4.08 -7.61 5.80
CA CYS A 49 3.89 -6.71 6.94
C CYS A 49 4.94 -5.59 6.96
N THR A 50 6.18 -5.90 6.57
CA THR A 50 7.24 -4.90 6.47
C THR A 50 6.89 -3.82 5.45
N TYR A 51 6.46 -4.23 4.25
CA TYR A 51 6.05 -3.28 3.21
C TYR A 51 4.79 -2.49 3.59
N PHE A 52 3.81 -3.11 4.24
CA PHE A 52 2.64 -2.40 4.75
C PHE A 52 3.00 -1.38 5.83
N GLY A 53 3.88 -1.73 6.78
CA GLY A 53 4.35 -0.79 7.79
C GLY A 53 5.12 0.40 7.20
N ILE A 54 5.90 0.19 6.14
CA ILE A 54 6.54 1.28 5.39
C ILE A 54 5.48 2.17 4.72
N ALA A 55 4.52 1.56 4.02
CA ALA A 55 3.45 2.27 3.34
C ALA A 55 2.59 3.13 4.30
N VAL A 56 2.25 2.60 5.49
CA VAL A 56 1.47 3.35 6.50
C VAL A 56 2.24 4.56 7.01
N LYS A 57 3.54 4.40 7.30
CA LYS A 57 4.40 5.52 7.75
C LYS A 57 4.48 6.61 6.69
N ALA A 58 4.75 6.24 5.44
CA ALA A 58 4.84 7.18 4.32
C ALA A 58 3.48 7.86 4.04
N ALA A 59 2.37 7.09 4.00
CA ALA A 59 1.03 7.65 3.80
C ALA A 59 0.63 8.66 4.88
N THR A 60 1.06 8.43 6.13
CA THR A 60 0.74 9.31 7.26
C THR A 60 1.42 10.68 7.11
N GLN A 61 2.62 10.74 6.52
CA GLN A 61 3.30 12.01 6.25
C GLN A 61 2.50 12.88 5.27
N PHE A 62 1.87 12.29 4.24
CA PHE A 62 1.03 13.03 3.29
C PHE A 62 -0.29 13.53 3.84
N ASN A 63 -0.85 12.85 4.86
CA ASN A 63 -2.11 13.24 5.50
C ASN A 63 -1.94 14.31 6.60
N ILE A 64 -0.73 14.51 7.11
CA ILE A 64 -0.44 15.58 8.09
C ILE A 64 -0.22 16.94 7.39
N GLN A 65 0.13 16.93 6.10
CA GLN A 65 0.41 18.15 5.35
C GLN A 65 -0.88 18.97 5.09
N PRO A 66 -0.87 20.31 5.27
CA PRO A 66 -2.06 21.14 5.11
C PRO A 66 -2.70 21.00 3.71
N GLU A 67 -3.99 20.69 3.67
CA GLU A 67 -4.75 20.46 2.42
C GLU A 67 -4.97 21.74 1.57
N SER A 68 -4.44 22.89 2.00
CA SER A 68 -4.75 24.22 1.42
C SER A 68 -4.29 24.41 -0.02
N ASN A 69 -3.39 23.56 -0.53
CA ASN A 69 -2.83 23.66 -1.89
C ASN A 69 -3.17 22.46 -2.79
N LEU A 70 -4.02 21.54 -2.33
CA LEU A 70 -4.32 20.32 -3.04
C LEU A 70 -5.68 20.38 -3.71
N SER A 71 -5.78 19.82 -4.91
CA SER A 71 -7.06 19.63 -5.56
C SER A 71 -7.93 18.62 -4.76
N PRO A 72 -9.27 18.71 -4.85
CA PRO A 72 -10.16 17.74 -4.21
C PRO A 72 -9.83 16.27 -4.56
N ARG A 73 -9.36 16.03 -5.78
CA ARG A 73 -8.95 14.71 -6.26
C ARG A 73 -7.70 14.18 -5.54
N GLU A 74 -6.71 15.03 -5.31
CA GLU A 74 -5.48 14.65 -4.60
C GLU A 74 -5.75 14.36 -3.12
N ILE A 75 -6.61 15.18 -2.50
CA ILE A 75 -7.09 14.96 -1.13
C ILE A 75 -7.77 13.60 -1.00
N GLU A 76 -8.70 13.30 -1.92
CA GLU A 76 -9.41 12.02 -1.95
C GLU A 76 -8.43 10.85 -2.14
N LEU A 77 -7.47 10.99 -3.05
CA LEU A 77 -6.47 9.96 -3.32
C LEU A 77 -5.60 9.66 -2.09
N ARG A 78 -5.08 10.70 -1.41
CA ARG A 78 -4.30 10.57 -0.17
C ARG A 78 -5.09 9.84 0.92
N LYS A 79 -6.36 10.23 1.11
CA LYS A 79 -7.26 9.58 2.07
C LYS A 79 -7.49 8.11 1.72
N ARG A 80 -7.77 7.80 0.45
CA ARG A 80 -7.98 6.42 -0.01
C ARG A 80 -6.74 5.56 0.20
N VAL A 81 -5.56 6.04 -0.22
CA VAL A 81 -4.29 5.31 -0.09
C VAL A 81 -3.95 5.06 1.38
N TRP A 82 -4.11 6.06 2.24
CA TRP A 82 -3.86 5.90 3.67
C TRP A 82 -4.80 4.87 4.32
N TRP A 83 -6.10 4.94 4.03
CA TRP A 83 -7.04 3.95 4.54
C TRP A 83 -6.71 2.54 4.06
N THR A 84 -6.33 2.36 2.79
CA THR A 84 -5.90 1.06 2.26
C THR A 84 -4.66 0.56 2.99
N ALA A 85 -3.65 1.40 3.17
CA ALA A 85 -2.43 1.02 3.89
C ALA A 85 -2.72 0.59 5.33
N TYR A 86 -3.51 1.39 6.03
CA TYR A 86 -3.90 1.14 7.41
C TYR A 86 -4.68 -0.16 7.57
N THR A 87 -5.66 -0.41 6.68
CA THR A 87 -6.45 -1.65 6.72
C THR A 87 -5.58 -2.88 6.46
N LEU A 88 -4.67 -2.83 5.49
CA LEU A 88 -3.80 -3.97 5.15
C LEU A 88 -2.77 -4.27 6.23
N GLU A 89 -2.20 -3.24 6.87
CA GLU A 89 -1.30 -3.42 8.02
C GLU A 89 -2.04 -4.05 9.21
N ARG A 90 -3.24 -3.56 9.52
CA ARG A 90 -3.96 -3.93 10.74
C ARG A 90 -4.73 -5.24 10.60
N PHE A 91 -5.05 -5.64 9.37
CA PHE A 91 -5.85 -6.82 9.08
C PHE A 91 -5.33 -7.60 7.86
N PRO A 92 -4.08 -8.09 7.88
CA PRO A 92 -3.50 -8.84 6.76
C PRO A 92 -4.28 -10.14 6.47
N ASN A 93 -4.99 -10.67 7.47
CA ASN A 93 -5.88 -11.83 7.38
C ASN A 93 -7.25 -11.54 6.73
N LEU A 94 -7.60 -10.28 6.42
CA LEU A 94 -8.80 -9.96 5.61
C LEU A 94 -8.59 -10.23 4.11
N TYR A 95 -7.39 -10.56 3.68
CA TYR A 95 -7.05 -10.76 2.27
C TYR A 95 -7.78 -11.94 1.58
N PRO A 96 -8.32 -12.96 2.28
CA PRO A 96 -9.28 -13.90 1.68
C PRO A 96 -10.74 -13.40 1.74
N SER A 97 -11.06 -12.33 2.47
CA SER A 97 -12.43 -11.87 2.77
C SER A 97 -12.67 -10.38 2.42
N TRP A 98 -12.04 -9.89 1.35
CA TRP A 98 -12.14 -8.50 0.87
C TRP A 98 -13.58 -8.03 0.56
N GLU A 99 -14.52 -8.96 0.33
CA GLU A 99 -15.97 -8.72 0.29
C GLU A 99 -16.51 -8.05 1.58
N ALA A 100 -15.95 -8.39 2.75
CA ALA A 100 -16.34 -7.81 4.04
C ALA A 100 -15.87 -6.35 4.22
N ILE A 101 -14.81 -5.93 3.52
CA ILE A 101 -14.28 -4.56 3.60
C ILE A 101 -15.14 -3.59 2.78
N LEU A 102 -15.64 -4.01 1.61
CA LEU A 102 -16.58 -3.21 0.82
C LEU A 102 -17.86 -2.93 1.62
N ASP A 103 -18.31 -3.90 2.40
CA ASP A 103 -19.49 -3.77 3.24
C ASP A 103 -19.27 -2.83 4.45
N PHE A 104 -18.03 -2.72 4.94
CA PHE A 104 -17.65 -1.76 5.98
C PHE A 104 -17.57 -0.32 5.45
N LYS A 105 -17.10 -0.14 4.21
CA LYS A 105 -16.90 1.19 3.60
C LYS A 105 -18.18 1.81 3.01
N ILE A 106 -19.26 1.03 2.87
CA ILE A 106 -20.59 1.51 2.45
C ILE A 106 -21.43 1.95 3.67
N ARG A 107 -21.05 1.57 4.90
CA ARG A 107 -21.82 1.81 6.12
C ARG A 107 -21.42 3.05 6.94
N TYR A 108 -20.34 3.75 6.58
CA TYR A 108 -19.85 4.95 7.24
C TYR A 108 -19.26 5.93 6.22
#